data_AF-A0A3P7LNC6-F1
#
_entry.id   AF-A0A3P7LNC6-F1
#
_cell.length_a   1.000
_cell.length_b   1.000
_cell.length_c   1.000
_cell.angle_alpha   90.00
_cell.angle_beta   90.00
_cell.angle_gamma   90.00
#
_symmetry.space_group_name_H-M   'P 1'
#
loop_
_entity.id
_entity.type
_entity.pdbx_description
1 polymer ?
#
loop_
_entity_poly.entity_id
_entity_poly.type
_entity_poly.pdbx_seq_one_letter_code
_entity_poly.pdbx_strand_id
1 'polypeptide(L)' 'MPFDVRVPNAIAVAVVVGDRRTNLDCKCDRWMSKVHMLKHWGNKQKLTVYAKYAAKDTEYSRLLEYALAM' A
#
# COMPACT_ATOMS: atom_id res chain seq x y z
N MET A 1 1.44 12.34 2.63
CA MET A 1 0.64 12.60 1.42
C MET A 1 -0.61 11.74 1.49
N PRO A 2 -1.77 12.22 1.01
CA PRO A 2 -2.94 11.36 0.84
C PRO A 2 -2.60 10.26 -0.18
N PHE A 3 -2.82 9.01 0.20
CA PHE A 3 -2.72 7.86 -0.70
C PHE A 3 -4.13 7.37 -1.02
N ASP A 4 -4.36 7.08 -2.30
CA ASP A 4 -5.67 6.73 -2.83
C ASP A 4 -5.50 5.72 -3.96
N VAL A 5 -6.11 4.54 -3.81
CA VAL A 5 -6.08 3.50 -4.82
C VAL A 5 -7.41 2.77 -4.87
N ARG A 6 -7.83 2.36 -6.07
CA ARG A 6 -8.97 1.45 -6.24
C ARG A 6 -8.44 0.04 -6.40
N VAL A 7 -8.85 -0.85 -5.50
CA VAL A 7 -8.52 -2.27 -5.57
C VAL A 7 -9.82 -3.06 -5.38
N PRO A 8 -10.50 -3.41 -6.49
CA PRO A 8 -11.75 -4.15 -6.44
C PRO A 8 -11.55 -5.51 -5.75
N ASN A 9 -12.55 -5.97 -5.01
CA ASN A 9 -12.59 -7.28 -4.35
C ASN A 9 -11.50 -7.52 -3.28
N ALA A 10 -10.67 -6.53 -2.97
CA ALA A 10 -9.74 -6.64 -1.85
C ALA A 10 -10.50 -6.55 -0.54
N ILE A 11 -10.09 -7.35 0.44
CA ILE A 11 -10.60 -7.29 1.82
C ILE A 11 -9.63 -6.55 2.76
N ALA A 12 -8.38 -6.36 2.33
CA ALA A 12 -7.39 -5.56 3.02
C ALA A 12 -6.34 -5.06 2.02
N VAL A 13 -5.95 -3.79 2.14
CA VAL A 13 -4.84 -3.21 1.35
C VAL A 13 -3.86 -2.53 2.30
N ALA A 14 -2.57 -2.72 2.04
CA ALA A 14 -1.49 -2.11 2.79
C ALA A 14 -0.45 -1.51 1.84
N VAL A 15 0.14 -0.40 2.28
CA VAL A 15 1.25 0.26 1.60
C VAL A 15 2.48 0.11 2.47
N VAL A 16 3.57 -0.35 1.88
CA VAL A 16 4.88 -0.42 2.53
C VAL A 16 5.78 0.63 1.89
N VAL A 17 6.37 1.49 2.72
CA VAL A 17 7.38 2.47 2.30
C VAL A 17 8.63 2.25 3.13
N GLY A 18 9.73 1.86 2.47
CA GLY A 18 10.91 1.34 3.16
C GLY A 18 10.56 0.12 4.00
N ASP A 19 10.67 0.24 5.32
CA ASP A 19 10.40 -0.84 6.29
C ASP A 19 9.08 -0.63 7.06
N ARG A 20 8.29 0.39 6.70
CA ARG A 20 7.05 0.74 7.39
C ARG A 20 5.83 0.33 6.58
N ARG A 21 4.99 -0.51 7.19
CA ARG A 21 3.66 -0.88 6.68
C ARG A 21 2.59 0.06 7.23
N THR A 22 1.70 0.52 6.35
CA THR A 22 0.51 1.31 6.66
C THR A 22 -0.69 0.61 6.04
N ASN A 23 -1.66 0.19 6.85
CA ASN A 23 -2.92 -0.35 6.33
C ASN A 23 -3.80 0.80 5.85
N LEU A 24 -4.51 0.60 4.74
CA LEU A 24 -5.43 1.58 4.18
C LEU A 24 -6.85 1.35 4.73
N ASP A 25 -7.59 2.43 4.90
CA ASP A 25 -9.00 2.40 5.24
C ASP A 25 -9.82 2.18 3.98
N CYS A 26 -10.84 1.31 4.06
CA CYS A 26 -11.69 0.97 2.94
C CYS A 26 -12.97 1.80 2.92
N LYS A 27 -13.29 2.37 1.76
CA LYS A 27 -14.60 2.96 1.45
C LYS A 27 -15.09 2.38 0.13
N CYS A 28 -15.93 1.34 0.21
CA CYS A 28 -16.37 0.50 -0.91
C CYS A 28 -15.17 -0.21 -1.59
N ASP A 29 -14.76 0.21 -2.78
CA ASP A 29 -13.58 -0.33 -3.49
C ASP A 29 -12.36 0.61 -3.44
N ARG A 30 -12.49 1.72 -2.71
CA ARG A 30 -11.49 2.77 -2.63
C ARG A 30 -10.76 2.67 -1.30
N TRP A 31 -9.44 2.56 -1.38
CA TRP A 31 -8.55 2.41 -0.25
C TRP A 31 -7.75 3.68 -0.04
N MET A 32 -7.87 4.26 1.15
CA MET A 32 -7.34 5.59 1.44
C MET A 32 -6.62 5.62 2.79
N SER A 33 -5.51 6.34 2.87
CA SER A 33 -4.90 6.71 4.15
C SER A 33 -3.88 7.82 3.98
N LYS A 34 -3.46 8.45 5.09
CA LYS A 34 -2.31 9.35 5.09
C LYS A 34 -1.03 8.52 5.19
N VAL A 35 -0.37 8.28 4.05
CA VAL A 35 0.92 7.60 4.02
C VAL A 35 2.05 8.64 4.18
N HIS A 36 2.91 8.41 5.17
CA HIS A 36 4.08 9.25 5.45
C HIS A 36 5.24 8.93 4.50
N MET A 37 5.08 9.21 3.21
CA MET A 37 6.10 8.91 2.18
C MET A 37 7.43 9.63 2.43
N LEU A 38 7.37 10.93 2.73
CA LEU A 38 8.55 11.81 2.89
C LEU A 38 9.53 11.37 3.98
N LYS A 39 9.07 10.77 5.08
CA LYS A 39 9.96 10.36 6.18
C LYS A 39 10.86 9.17 5.79
N HIS A 40 10.48 8.41 4.77
CA HIS A 40 11.14 7.17 4.38
C HIS A 40 11.83 7.25 3.00
N TRP A 41 11.44 8.23 2.17
CA TRP A 41 12.01 8.45 0.84
C TRP A 41 13.45 8.96 0.80
N GLY A 42 14.04 9.36 1.94
CA GLY A 42 15.46 9.74 2.00
C GLY A 42 16.44 8.56 1.97
N ASN A 43 15.98 7.32 2.16
CA ASN A 43 16.88 6.15 2.29
C ASN A 43 16.46 4.96 1.40
N LYS A 44 15.15 4.70 1.27
CA LYS A 44 14.60 3.72 0.32
C LYS A 44 13.51 4.40 -0.51
N GLN A 45 13.82 4.71 -1.76
CA GLN A 45 12.90 5.42 -2.66
C GLN A 45 11.80 4.52 -3.26
N LYS A 46 11.29 3.55 -2.48
CA LYS A 46 10.41 2.49 -2.94
C LYS A 46 9.14 2.42 -2.11
N LEU A 47 8.01 2.34 -2.81
CA LEU A 47 6.67 2.15 -2.29
C LEU A 47 6.09 0.88 -2.91
N THR A 48 5.57 -0.01 -2.08
CA THR A 48 4.94 -1.25 -2.54
C THR A 48 3.52 -1.34 -1.99
N VAL A 49 2.55 -1.57 -2.87
CA VAL A 49 1.14 -1.79 -2.54
C VAL A 49 0.87 -3.28 -2.50
N TYR A 50 0.23 -3.71 -1.43
CA TYR A 50 -0.13 -5.09 -1.14
C TYR A 50 -1.64 -5.18 -0.96
N ALA A 51 -2.27 -6.21 -1.52
CA ALA A 51 -3.68 -6.49 -1.31
C ALA A 51 -3.89 -7.95 -0.90
N LYS A 52 -4.94 -8.17 -0.13
CA LYS A 52 -5.43 -9.48 0.28
C LYS A 52 -6.87 -9.62 -0.20
N TYR A 53 -7.21 -10.75 -0.80
CA TYR A 53 -8.49 -10.95 -1.48
C TYR A 53 -9.41 -11.95 -0.74
N ALA A 54 -8.85 -12.86 0.06
CA ALA A 54 -9.62 -13.74 0.91
C ALA A 54 -9.03 -13.83 2.32
N ALA A 55 -9.88 -13.99 3.34
CA ALA A 55 -9.42 -14.07 4.74
C ALA A 55 -8.45 -15.23 4.97
N LYS A 56 -8.65 -16.33 4.23
CA LYS A 56 -7.82 -17.54 4.20
C LYS A 56 -6.46 -17.36 3.55
N ASP A 57 -6.22 -16.27 2.81
CA ASP A 57 -4.93 -16.04 2.18
C ASP A 57 -3.87 -15.85 3.26
N THR A 58 -2.84 -16.68 3.24
CA THR A 58 -1.74 -16.61 4.19
C THR A 58 -0.92 -15.34 3.97
N GLU A 59 -0.88 -14.84 2.74
CA GLU A 59 -0.03 -13.72 2.33
C GLU A 59 -0.80 -12.63 1.58
N TYR A 60 -0.23 -11.42 1.54
CA TYR A 60 -0.73 -10.36 0.69
C TYR A 60 -0.05 -10.44 -0.68
N SER A 61 -0.83 -10.29 -1.74
CA SER A 61 -0.32 -10.16 -3.10
C SER A 61 0.24 -8.76 -3.34
N ARG A 62 1.45 -8.67 -3.89
CA ARG A 62 2.04 -7.40 -4.33
C ARG A 62 1.34 -6.93 -5.61
N LEU A 63 0.68 -5.78 -5.56
CA LEU A 63 -0.05 -5.21 -6.71
C LEU A 63 0.81 -4.27 -7.53
N LEU A 64 1.50 -3.36 -6.85
CA LEU A 64 2.25 -2.29 -7.50
C LEU A 64 3.49 -2.01 -6.69
N GLU A 65 4.57 -1.75 -7.41
CA GLU A 65 5.81 -1.28 -6.85
C GLU A 65 6.21 -0.03 -7.61
N TYR A 66 6.36 1.07 -6.88
CA TYR A 66 6.81 2.34 -7.41
C TYR A 66 8.18 2.63 -6.80
N ALA A 67 9.19 2.74 -7.65
CA ALA A 67 10.51 3.23 -7.27
C ALA A 67 10.77 4.54 -8.01
N LEU A 68 11.29 5.55 -7.31
CA LEU A 68 11.81 6.73 -8.00
C LEU A 68 13.09 6.31 -8.72
N ALA A 69 13.16 6.61 -10.02
CA ALA A 69 14.40 6.47 -10.78
C ALA A 69 15.39 7.53 -10.31
N MET A 70 16.64 7.12 -10.07
CA MET A 70 17.76 8.03 -9.84
C MET A 70 18.23 8.65 -11.15
#